data_AF-A0A656DB19-F1
#
_entry.id   AF-A0A656DB19-F1
#
_cell.length_a   1.000
_cell.length_b   1.000
_cell.length_c   1.000
_cell.angle_alpha   90.00
_cell.angle_beta   90.00
_cell.angle_gamma   90.00
#
_symmetry.space_group_name_H-M   'P 1'
#
loop_
_entity.id
_entity.type
_entity.pdbx_description
1 polymer ?
#
loop_
_entity_poly.entity_id
_entity_poly.type
_entity_poly.pdbx_seq_one_letter_code
_entity_poly.pdbx_strand_id
1 'polypeptide(L)'
;MRRFLYFAIFLFAVSQTSAQLRNERCFVCHGVKNFGIVEHGKFKSLYVSREDFEASVHSKFACVSCHVDVRVIPHLTKPQRIHCLQCHFEGNVVGAPVSAKPEKYKESVHAKALAKGKNAPDCKDCHTVHYVRKPEDPNSSVYKTRIPELCGRCHETVKEEYYNSIHWAGIQKGELSSAVCSDCHREHDILPPEDPRSSLNPKNVVGTCDKCHSDVKLMKRVGVPVQNPEAYKESFHGIALKFGVVRAANCASCHEYHSVLPSRDPRSPIHPANLAKTCGKCHPRANENVAKGKFHVLPGERESGIVYYVYTFFKWFTLIVLIGLFTHIVLDLIGHIRRKRKKE
;
A
#
# COMPACT_ATOMS: atom_id res chain seq x y z
N MET A 1 37.89 32.45 33.56
CA MET A 1 37.04 31.49 32.80
C MET A 1 35.68 31.30 33.47
N ARG A 2 34.75 32.27 33.41
CA ARG A 2 33.36 32.05 33.91
C ARG A 2 32.36 33.17 33.55
N ARG A 3 32.53 33.84 32.40
CA ARG A 3 31.62 34.93 31.97
C ARG A 3 31.10 34.83 30.53
N PHE A 4 31.53 33.84 29.75
CA PHE A 4 31.12 33.69 28.35
C PHE A 4 30.00 32.67 28.12
N LEU A 5 29.47 32.01 29.17
CA LEU A 5 28.49 30.93 29.02
C LEU A 5 27.01 31.36 29.10
N TYR A 6 26.72 32.65 29.30
CA TYR A 6 25.33 33.14 29.45
C TYR A 6 24.75 33.78 28.18
N PHE A 7 25.56 34.06 27.15
CA PHE A 7 25.08 34.72 25.93
C PHE A 7 24.55 33.76 24.86
N ALA A 8 24.85 32.46 24.95
CA ALA A 8 24.42 31.47 23.96
C ALA A 8 23.00 30.92 24.21
N ILE A 9 22.45 31.08 25.41
CA ILE A 9 21.10 30.57 25.75
C ILE A 9 20.00 31.57 25.35
N PHE A 10 20.33 32.85 25.16
CA PHE A 10 19.32 33.88 24.81
C PHE A 10 18.98 33.93 23.30
N LEU A 11 19.83 33.39 22.42
CA LEU A 11 19.65 33.48 20.96
C LEU A 11 18.74 32.40 20.36
N PHE A 12 18.41 31.32 21.09
CA PHE A 12 17.48 30.29 20.63
C PHE A 12 16.01 30.56 21.02
N ALA A 13 15.76 31.44 22.00
CA ALA A 13 14.41 31.78 22.46
C ALA A 13 13.73 32.90 21.64
N VAL A 14 14.51 33.72 20.93
CA VAL A 14 13.99 34.89 20.17
C VAL A 14 13.34 34.49 18.85
N SER A 15 13.72 33.36 18.26
CA SER A 15 13.18 32.91 16.97
C SER A 15 11.76 32.32 17.08
N GLN A 16 11.44 31.61 18.17
CA GLN A 16 10.11 31.03 18.40
C GLN A 16 9.04 32.08 18.70
N THR A 17 9.40 33.15 19.42
CA THR A 17 8.46 34.23 19.77
C THR A 17 7.97 34.99 18.54
N SER A 18 8.78 35.12 17.49
CA SER A 18 8.43 35.92 16.31
C SER A 18 7.33 35.31 15.42
N ALA A 19 7.28 33.98 15.28
CA ALA A 19 6.28 33.31 14.43
C ALA A 19 4.91 33.26 15.09
N GLN A 20 4.87 32.98 16.39
CA GLN A 20 3.64 32.93 17.17
C GLN A 20 2.98 34.32 17.25
N LEU A 21 3.78 35.38 17.48
CA LEU A 21 3.30 36.78 17.47
C LEU A 21 2.71 37.22 16.12
N ARG A 22 3.16 36.62 15.01
CA ARG A 22 2.64 36.90 13.65
C ARG A 22 1.30 36.21 13.39
N ASN A 23 1.06 35.02 13.97
CA ASN A 23 -0.19 34.28 13.81
C ASN A 23 -1.34 34.88 14.63
N GLU A 24 -1.04 35.51 15.76
CA GLU A 24 -2.04 36.19 16.61
C GLU A 24 -2.97 37.10 15.80
N ARG A 25 -2.39 37.89 14.89
CA ARG A 25 -3.14 38.85 14.08
C ARG A 25 -4.10 38.16 13.10
N CYS A 26 -3.78 36.96 12.63
CA CYS A 26 -4.66 36.15 11.81
C CYS A 26 -5.83 35.61 12.65
N PHE A 27 -5.54 35.14 13.87
CA PHE A 27 -6.53 34.60 14.79
C PHE A 27 -7.54 35.63 15.33
N VAL A 28 -7.25 36.93 15.27
CA VAL A 28 -8.23 37.98 15.62
C VAL A 28 -9.54 37.81 14.85
N CYS A 29 -9.47 37.42 13.58
CA CYS A 29 -10.65 37.12 12.77
C CYS A 29 -10.84 35.62 12.58
N HIS A 30 -9.80 34.89 12.16
CA HIS A 30 -9.91 33.47 11.85
C HIS A 30 -10.01 32.57 13.09
N GLY A 31 -9.71 33.06 14.28
CA GLY A 31 -9.88 32.33 15.54
C GLY A 31 -11.27 32.46 16.16
N VAL A 32 -12.19 33.19 15.51
CA VAL A 32 -13.55 33.41 16.02
C VAL A 32 -14.48 32.33 15.50
N LYS A 33 -15.14 31.60 16.41
CA LYS A 33 -16.17 30.61 16.04
C LYS A 33 -17.28 31.31 15.25
N ASN A 34 -17.73 30.70 14.15
CA ASN A 34 -18.67 31.26 13.18
C ASN A 34 -18.16 32.44 12.33
N PHE A 35 -16.85 32.73 12.34
CA PHE A 35 -16.27 33.59 11.32
C PHE A 35 -16.30 32.87 9.97
N GLY A 36 -16.82 33.54 8.94
CA GLY A 36 -17.03 32.94 7.64
C GLY A 36 -17.60 33.91 6.62
N ILE A 37 -17.84 33.40 5.42
CA ILE A 37 -18.47 34.14 4.33
C ILE A 37 -19.69 33.37 3.83
N VAL A 38 -20.64 34.07 3.22
CA VAL A 38 -21.73 33.44 2.48
C VAL A 38 -21.37 33.44 1.00
N GLU A 39 -21.20 32.26 0.42
CA GLU A 39 -20.85 32.06 -0.99
C GLU A 39 -21.97 31.21 -1.61
N HIS A 40 -22.68 31.75 -2.62
CA HIS A 40 -23.85 31.11 -3.24
C HIS A 40 -24.97 30.70 -2.25
N GLY A 41 -25.29 31.56 -1.29
CA GLY A 41 -26.34 31.32 -0.29
C GLY A 41 -25.97 30.27 0.78
N LYS A 42 -24.75 29.73 0.77
CA LYS A 42 -24.26 28.80 1.78
C LYS A 42 -23.21 29.47 2.66
N PHE A 43 -23.38 29.34 3.98
CA PHE A 43 -22.35 29.77 4.93
C PHE A 43 -21.13 28.85 4.81
N LYS A 44 -19.97 29.46 4.62
CA LYS A 44 -18.67 28.80 4.57
C LYS A 44 -17.80 29.33 5.68
N SER A 45 -17.55 28.48 6.66
CA SER A 45 -16.68 28.79 7.78
C SER A 45 -15.25 29.08 7.29
N LEU A 46 -14.69 30.17 7.82
CA LEU A 46 -13.27 30.54 7.69
C LEU A 46 -12.55 30.42 9.05
N TYR A 47 -13.21 29.82 10.03
CA TYR A 47 -12.66 29.57 11.35
C TYR A 47 -11.50 28.56 11.31
N VAL A 48 -10.46 28.86 12.07
CA VAL A 48 -9.29 28.05 12.35
C VAL A 48 -9.15 27.96 13.87
N SER A 49 -9.23 26.74 14.39
CA SER A 49 -9.00 26.46 15.81
C SER A 49 -7.53 26.69 16.13
N ARG A 50 -7.26 27.62 17.07
CA ARG A 50 -5.91 27.90 17.55
C ARG A 50 -5.28 26.66 18.18
N GLU A 51 -6.02 26.01 19.08
CA GLU A 51 -5.57 24.82 19.79
C GLU A 51 -5.21 23.69 18.82
N ASP A 52 -6.08 23.39 17.85
CA ASP A 52 -5.82 22.33 16.88
C ASP A 52 -4.68 22.68 15.91
N PHE A 53 -4.53 23.96 15.55
CA PHE A 53 -3.40 24.40 14.73
C PHE A 53 -2.08 24.29 15.49
N GLU A 54 -2.06 24.68 16.76
CA GLU A 54 -0.88 24.57 17.63
C GLU A 54 -0.48 23.10 17.87
N ALA A 55 -1.45 22.18 17.88
CA ALA A 55 -1.22 20.73 17.91
C ALA A 55 -0.77 20.14 16.55
N SER A 56 -0.82 20.90 15.46
CA SER A 56 -0.42 20.43 14.14
C SER A 56 1.11 20.37 13.96
N VAL A 57 1.58 19.61 12.98
CA VAL A 57 3.01 19.56 12.62
C VAL A 57 3.52 20.89 12.02
N HIS A 58 2.61 21.76 11.60
CA HIS A 58 2.93 23.06 11.02
C HIS A 58 2.83 24.22 12.04
N SER A 59 2.60 23.94 13.32
CA SER A 59 2.41 24.96 14.36
C SER A 59 3.57 25.96 14.49
N LYS A 60 4.78 25.56 14.10
CA LYS A 60 5.98 26.42 14.10
C LYS A 60 6.04 27.42 12.94
N PHE A 61 5.19 27.25 11.92
CA PHE A 61 5.13 28.13 10.76
C PHE A 61 4.12 29.24 10.96
N ALA A 62 4.41 30.40 10.38
CA ALA A 62 3.44 31.48 10.34
C ALA A 62 2.34 31.16 9.30
N CYS A 63 1.12 31.67 9.46
CA CYS A 63 0.03 31.47 8.49
C CYS A 63 0.46 31.92 7.08
N VAL A 64 1.20 33.04 7.00
CA VAL A 64 1.76 33.61 5.76
C VAL A 64 2.89 32.77 5.15
N SER A 65 3.42 31.77 5.85
CA SER A 65 4.37 30.81 5.26
C SER A 65 3.69 29.91 4.24
N CYS A 66 2.38 29.65 4.39
CA CYS A 66 1.57 28.93 3.41
C CYS A 66 0.72 29.90 2.56
N HIS A 67 0.16 30.94 3.19
CA HIS A 67 -0.58 32.02 2.54
C HIS A 67 0.34 33.17 2.14
N VAL A 68 1.31 32.88 1.26
CA VAL A 68 2.44 33.77 0.91
C VAL A 68 2.02 35.06 0.19
N ASP A 69 0.82 35.09 -0.36
CA ASP A 69 0.24 36.24 -1.06
C ASP A 69 -0.45 37.24 -0.11
N VAL A 70 -0.67 36.86 1.14
CA VAL A 70 -1.28 37.74 2.15
C VAL A 70 -0.23 38.67 2.75
N ARG A 71 -0.30 39.95 2.37
CA ARG A 71 0.64 41.00 2.84
C ARG A 71 -0.01 42.04 3.75
N VAL A 72 -1.32 42.20 3.67
CA VAL A 72 -2.10 43.19 4.42
C VAL A 72 -3.29 42.49 5.05
N ILE A 73 -3.62 42.88 6.28
CA ILE A 73 -4.80 42.42 7.02
C ILE A 73 -5.60 43.64 7.49
N PRO A 74 -6.95 43.65 7.37
CA PRO A 74 -7.78 42.67 6.68
C PRO A 74 -7.40 42.54 5.19
N HIS A 75 -7.36 41.30 4.69
CA HIS A 75 -6.97 41.06 3.29
C HIS A 75 -8.10 41.48 2.35
N LEU A 76 -7.76 42.25 1.32
CA LEU A 76 -8.75 42.84 0.39
C LEU A 76 -9.23 41.84 -0.68
N THR A 77 -8.43 40.83 -0.97
CA THR A 77 -8.71 39.81 -1.96
C THR A 77 -8.66 38.43 -1.33
N LYS A 78 -9.33 37.47 -1.98
CA LYS A 78 -9.30 36.06 -1.58
C LYS A 78 -7.86 35.54 -1.73
N PRO A 79 -7.25 35.00 -0.67
CA PRO A 79 -5.92 34.42 -0.77
C PRO A 79 -5.84 33.30 -1.82
N GLN A 80 -4.70 33.18 -2.47
CA GLN A 80 -4.41 32.13 -3.43
C GLN A 80 -4.40 30.75 -2.74
N ARG A 81 -4.57 29.70 -3.56
CA ARG A 81 -4.46 28.33 -3.06
C ARG A 81 -3.02 28.04 -2.67
N ILE A 82 -2.85 27.37 -1.52
CA ILE A 82 -1.54 26.96 -1.04
C ILE A 82 -0.93 25.88 -1.95
N HIS A 83 0.40 25.85 -2.04
CA HIS A 83 1.15 24.90 -2.86
C HIS A 83 2.05 24.01 -1.97
N CYS A 84 1.54 22.85 -1.56
CA CYS A 84 2.25 21.95 -0.62
C CYS A 84 3.65 21.53 -1.12
N LEU A 85 3.80 21.33 -2.44
CA LEU A 85 5.06 20.93 -3.07
C LEU A 85 6.12 22.05 -3.12
N GLN A 86 5.79 23.28 -2.66
CA GLN A 86 6.79 24.32 -2.43
C GLN A 86 7.75 23.95 -1.29
N CYS A 87 7.33 23.09 -0.37
CA CYS A 87 8.15 22.61 0.74
C CYS A 87 8.28 21.09 0.78
N HIS A 88 7.23 20.35 0.41
CA HIS A 88 7.24 18.88 0.37
C HIS A 88 7.83 18.35 -0.94
N PHE A 89 9.15 18.47 -1.10
CA PHE A 89 9.90 17.94 -2.23
C PHE A 89 11.26 17.37 -1.77
N GLU A 90 11.79 16.40 -2.52
CA GLU A 90 13.06 15.76 -2.21
C GLU A 90 14.21 16.79 -2.17
N GLY A 91 14.98 16.81 -1.08
CA GLY A 91 16.07 17.78 -0.89
C GLY A 91 15.66 19.14 -0.32
N ASN A 92 14.42 19.30 0.16
CA ASN A 92 14.00 20.54 0.80
C ASN A 92 14.83 20.88 2.06
N VAL A 93 15.10 22.16 2.28
CA VAL A 93 15.91 22.66 3.40
C VAL A 93 15.12 22.90 4.69
N VAL A 94 13.78 22.75 4.63
CA VAL A 94 12.87 23.02 5.75
C VAL A 94 12.58 21.77 6.58
N GLY A 95 13.14 20.62 6.21
CA GLY A 95 12.95 19.35 6.91
C GLY A 95 11.54 18.77 6.74
N ALA A 96 10.82 19.15 5.68
CA ALA A 96 9.49 18.61 5.40
C ALA A 96 9.60 17.12 5.02
N PRO A 97 8.70 16.26 5.54
CA PRO A 97 8.72 14.83 5.25
C PRO A 97 8.40 14.57 3.77
N VAL A 98 9.24 13.73 3.15
CA VAL A 98 9.15 13.33 1.74
C VAL A 98 9.38 11.84 1.54
N SER A 99 9.36 11.05 2.62
CA SER A 99 9.53 9.59 2.59
C SER A 99 8.53 8.89 1.65
N ALA A 100 7.31 9.41 1.57
CA ALA A 100 6.26 8.91 0.69
C ALA A 100 6.31 9.48 -0.75
N LYS A 101 7.35 10.25 -1.11
CA LYS A 101 7.52 10.87 -2.44
C LYS A 101 6.27 11.63 -2.91
N PRO A 102 5.81 12.64 -2.15
CA PRO A 102 4.56 13.35 -2.42
C PRO A 102 4.46 13.95 -3.83
N GLU A 103 5.58 14.25 -4.47
CA GLU A 103 5.67 14.68 -5.87
C GLU A 103 5.08 13.67 -6.86
N LYS A 104 5.13 12.36 -6.53
CA LYS A 104 4.51 11.30 -7.34
C LYS A 104 2.99 11.38 -7.40
N TYR A 105 2.36 12.16 -6.52
CA TYR A 105 0.92 12.43 -6.59
C TYR A 105 0.50 12.85 -7.99
N LYS A 106 1.33 13.63 -8.70
CA LYS A 106 1.08 14.07 -10.08
C LYS A 106 0.85 12.92 -11.06
N GLU A 107 1.42 11.75 -10.82
CA GLU A 107 1.26 10.56 -11.65
C GLU A 107 0.01 9.73 -11.32
N SER A 108 -0.58 9.97 -10.14
CA SER A 108 -1.69 9.20 -9.62
C SER A 108 -2.97 9.36 -10.44
N VAL A 109 -3.86 8.38 -10.30
CA VAL A 109 -5.21 8.44 -10.88
C VAL A 109 -6.01 9.63 -10.35
N HIS A 110 -5.81 10.04 -9.09
CA HIS A 110 -6.48 11.20 -8.49
C HIS A 110 -6.02 12.51 -9.13
N ALA A 111 -4.71 12.73 -9.27
CA ALA A 111 -4.20 13.94 -9.93
C ALA A 111 -4.64 14.02 -11.40
N LYS A 112 -4.59 12.89 -12.13
CA LYS A 112 -5.06 12.81 -13.51
C LYS A 112 -6.56 13.07 -13.64
N ALA A 113 -7.36 12.62 -12.68
CA ALA A 113 -8.80 12.89 -12.65
C ALA A 113 -9.08 14.37 -12.34
N LEU A 114 -8.39 14.95 -11.36
CA LEU A 114 -8.49 16.36 -10.99
C LEU A 114 -8.11 17.28 -12.16
N ALA A 115 -7.03 16.96 -12.89
CA ALA A 115 -6.60 17.70 -14.08
C ALA A 115 -7.64 17.68 -15.22
N LYS A 116 -8.48 16.63 -15.26
CA LYS A 116 -9.62 16.52 -16.20
C LYS A 116 -10.90 17.17 -15.66
N GLY A 117 -10.82 17.94 -14.58
CA GLY A 117 -11.97 18.61 -13.96
C GLY A 117 -12.93 17.67 -13.23
N LYS A 118 -12.53 16.41 -12.97
CA LYS A 118 -13.34 15.48 -12.18
C LYS A 118 -13.19 15.77 -10.69
N ASN A 119 -14.21 15.42 -9.91
CA ASN A 119 -14.13 15.46 -8.46
C ASN A 119 -13.17 14.37 -7.96
N ALA A 120 -11.96 14.77 -7.57
CA ALA A 120 -10.90 13.89 -7.09
C ALA A 120 -10.13 14.57 -5.95
N PRO A 121 -9.66 13.80 -4.95
CA PRO A 121 -9.00 14.39 -3.79
C PRO A 121 -7.59 14.86 -4.13
N ASP A 122 -7.14 15.96 -3.52
CA ASP A 122 -5.75 16.39 -3.51
C ASP A 122 -5.14 16.32 -2.08
N CYS A 123 -3.95 16.91 -1.90
CA CYS A 123 -3.17 16.80 -0.68
C CYS A 123 -3.99 17.14 0.58
N LYS A 124 -4.80 18.22 0.53
CA LYS A 124 -5.55 18.71 1.69
C LYS A 124 -6.79 17.87 2.00
N ASP A 125 -7.32 17.17 1.01
CA ASP A 125 -8.47 16.30 1.24
C ASP A 125 -8.05 15.08 2.07
N CYS A 126 -6.80 14.62 1.93
CA CYS A 126 -6.25 13.52 2.71
C CYS A 126 -5.57 13.97 4.02
N HIS A 127 -4.72 15.00 3.98
CA HIS A 127 -3.88 15.41 5.11
C HIS A 127 -4.49 16.51 5.99
N THR A 128 -5.63 17.08 5.59
CA THR A 128 -6.16 18.37 6.08
C THR A 128 -5.23 19.55 5.72
N VAL A 129 -5.58 20.76 6.16
CA VAL A 129 -4.77 21.98 5.90
C VAL A 129 -4.16 22.53 7.19
N HIS A 130 -5.02 22.93 8.13
CA HIS A 130 -4.60 23.62 9.36
C HIS A 130 -4.31 22.65 10.52
N TYR A 131 -4.70 21.38 10.40
CA TYR A 131 -4.69 20.41 11.51
C TYR A 131 -3.90 19.15 11.14
N VAL A 132 -2.91 19.30 10.26
CA VAL A 132 -2.08 18.20 9.78
C VAL A 132 -1.33 17.59 10.96
N ARG A 133 -1.50 16.29 11.18
CA ARG A 133 -0.83 15.51 12.23
C ARG A 133 0.06 14.44 11.62
N LYS A 134 1.04 13.96 12.38
CA LYS A 134 1.93 12.88 11.94
C LYS A 134 1.14 11.60 11.65
N PRO A 135 1.53 10.76 10.67
CA PRO A 135 0.82 9.52 10.37
C PRO A 135 0.72 8.53 11.56
N GLU A 136 1.64 8.63 12.52
CA GLU A 136 1.67 7.81 13.73
C GLU A 136 0.71 8.30 14.83
N ASP A 137 0.20 9.53 14.70
CA ASP A 137 -0.76 10.11 15.65
C ASP A 137 -2.14 9.49 15.42
N PRO A 138 -2.76 8.84 16.43
CA PRO A 138 -4.11 8.30 16.32
C PRO A 138 -5.16 9.32 15.89
N ASN A 139 -4.91 10.62 16.13
CA ASN A 139 -5.77 11.72 15.74
C ASN A 139 -5.51 12.25 14.32
N SER A 140 -4.56 11.70 13.59
CA SER A 140 -4.32 12.03 12.18
C SER A 140 -5.42 11.49 11.28
N SER A 141 -5.73 12.21 10.20
CA SER A 141 -6.65 11.75 9.15
C SER A 141 -6.07 10.58 8.36
N VAL A 142 -4.75 10.45 8.32
CA VAL A 142 -4.01 9.40 7.62
C VAL A 142 -3.47 8.32 8.58
N TYR A 143 -3.96 8.29 9.82
CA TYR A 143 -3.65 7.20 10.74
C TYR A 143 -4.21 5.88 10.21
N LYS A 144 -3.46 4.78 10.33
CA LYS A 144 -3.76 3.51 9.65
C LYS A 144 -5.21 3.04 9.82
N THR A 145 -5.76 3.07 11.03
CA THR A 145 -7.13 2.59 11.29
C THR A 145 -8.21 3.52 10.73
N ARG A 146 -7.86 4.74 10.34
CA ARG A 146 -8.76 5.74 9.76
C ARG A 146 -8.71 5.80 8.23
N ILE A 147 -7.72 5.15 7.61
CA ILE A 147 -7.57 5.11 6.14
C ILE A 147 -8.83 4.58 5.43
N PRO A 148 -9.50 3.50 5.90
CA PRO A 148 -10.73 3.03 5.26
C PRO A 148 -11.83 4.11 5.21
N GLU A 149 -12.04 4.83 6.32
CA GLU A 149 -13.01 5.92 6.39
C GLU A 149 -12.58 7.10 5.51
N LEU A 150 -11.29 7.43 5.51
CA LEU A 150 -10.72 8.52 4.70
C LEU A 150 -11.02 8.33 3.21
N CYS A 151 -10.76 7.12 2.70
CA CYS A 151 -11.03 6.74 1.31
C CYS A 151 -12.54 6.59 1.05
N GLY A 152 -13.29 6.06 2.01
CA GLY A 152 -14.72 5.81 1.93
C GLY A 152 -15.58 7.05 1.74
N ARG A 153 -15.12 8.23 2.20
CA ARG A 153 -15.80 9.52 1.93
C ARG A 153 -16.12 9.76 0.44
N CYS A 154 -15.33 9.16 -0.46
CA CYS A 154 -15.60 9.14 -1.90
C CYS A 154 -15.87 7.73 -2.44
N HIS A 155 -15.36 6.69 -1.80
CA HIS A 155 -15.47 5.28 -2.21
C HIS A 155 -16.36 4.45 -1.27
N GLU A 156 -17.55 4.96 -0.96
CA GLU A 156 -18.43 4.43 0.09
C GLU A 156 -18.76 2.94 -0.11
N THR A 157 -19.14 2.54 -1.33
CA THR A 157 -19.45 1.13 -1.64
C THR A 157 -18.27 0.19 -1.33
N VAL A 158 -17.06 0.61 -1.68
CA VAL A 158 -15.84 -0.19 -1.44
C VAL A 158 -15.48 -0.21 0.04
N LYS A 159 -15.73 0.88 0.78
CA LYS A 159 -15.56 0.90 2.24
C LYS A 159 -16.43 -0.17 2.90
N GLU A 160 -17.70 -0.25 2.52
CA GLU A 160 -18.63 -1.25 3.04
C GLU A 160 -18.20 -2.69 2.70
N GLU A 161 -17.73 -2.93 1.47
CA GLU A 161 -17.14 -4.23 1.11
C GLU A 161 -15.91 -4.56 1.98
N TYR A 162 -15.02 -3.59 2.18
CA TYR A 162 -13.82 -3.76 2.99
C TYR A 162 -14.13 -4.04 4.47
N TYR A 163 -15.18 -3.43 5.03
CA TYR A 163 -15.63 -3.69 6.40
C TYR A 163 -16.15 -5.11 6.60
N ASN A 164 -16.52 -5.82 5.54
CA ASN A 164 -16.85 -7.23 5.60
C ASN A 164 -15.62 -8.16 5.56
N SER A 165 -14.41 -7.62 5.38
CA SER A 165 -13.19 -8.42 5.21
C SER A 165 -12.54 -8.89 6.51
N ILE A 166 -11.75 -9.96 6.40
CA ILE A 166 -10.89 -10.46 7.47
C ILE A 166 -9.79 -9.46 7.85
N HIS A 167 -9.37 -8.60 6.92
CA HIS A 167 -8.38 -7.56 7.20
C HIS A 167 -8.97 -6.48 8.12
N TRP A 168 -10.19 -6.03 7.85
CA TRP A 168 -10.87 -5.12 8.77
C TRP A 168 -11.12 -5.77 10.15
N ALA A 169 -11.52 -7.03 10.17
CA ALA A 169 -11.66 -7.78 11.42
C ALA A 169 -10.34 -7.87 12.21
N GLY A 170 -9.19 -7.88 11.52
CA GLY A 170 -7.86 -7.79 12.13
C GLY A 170 -7.60 -6.42 12.77
N ILE A 171 -7.90 -5.33 12.06
CA ILE A 171 -7.81 -3.96 12.59
C ILE A 171 -8.68 -3.79 13.85
N GLN A 172 -9.92 -4.30 13.83
CA GLN A 172 -10.84 -4.24 14.98
C GLN A 172 -10.32 -5.00 16.21
N LYS A 173 -9.45 -5.99 16.01
CA LYS A 173 -8.76 -6.72 17.09
C LYS A 173 -7.44 -6.07 17.52
N GLY A 174 -7.11 -4.90 16.99
CA GLY A 174 -5.88 -4.17 17.29
C GLY A 174 -4.64 -4.65 16.53
N GLU A 175 -4.78 -5.54 15.52
CA GLU A 175 -3.65 -5.95 14.68
C GLU A 175 -3.38 -4.89 13.62
N LEU A 176 -2.56 -3.90 13.95
CA LEU A 176 -2.17 -2.80 13.05
C LEU A 176 -1.37 -3.28 11.83
N SER A 177 -0.87 -4.52 11.81
CA SER A 177 -0.25 -5.08 10.60
C SER A 177 -1.29 -5.54 9.57
N SER A 178 -2.58 -5.56 9.91
CA SER A 178 -3.63 -5.93 8.97
C SER A 178 -3.78 -4.89 7.86
N ALA A 179 -4.08 -5.35 6.65
CA ALA A 179 -4.02 -4.51 5.46
C ALA A 179 -5.19 -3.52 5.39
N VAL A 180 -4.91 -2.27 5.05
CA VAL A 180 -5.87 -1.22 4.69
C VAL A 180 -5.67 -0.81 3.23
N CYS A 181 -6.48 0.12 2.72
CA CYS A 181 -6.52 0.52 1.31
C CYS A 181 -5.12 0.84 0.76
N SER A 182 -4.30 1.58 1.52
CA SER A 182 -2.97 2.02 1.09
C SER A 182 -1.93 0.90 1.06
N ASP A 183 -2.08 -0.17 1.84
CA ASP A 183 -1.12 -1.29 1.82
C ASP A 183 -1.13 -2.01 0.44
N CYS A 184 -2.28 -1.98 -0.25
CA CYS A 184 -2.46 -2.56 -1.57
C CYS A 184 -2.37 -1.51 -2.69
N HIS A 185 -3.03 -0.35 -2.56
CA HIS A 185 -3.12 0.67 -3.61
C HIS A 185 -1.96 1.67 -3.61
N ARG A 186 -1.18 1.74 -2.52
CA ARG A 186 -0.26 2.85 -2.18
C ARG A 186 -1.02 4.17 -1.93
N GLU A 187 -0.29 5.23 -1.57
CA GLU A 187 -0.87 6.51 -1.17
C GLU A 187 -0.70 7.60 -2.24
N HIS A 188 0.55 8.06 -2.46
CA HIS A 188 0.85 9.17 -3.36
C HIS A 188 1.11 8.72 -4.80
N ASP A 189 1.23 7.42 -5.08
CA ASP A 189 1.40 6.88 -6.42
C ASP A 189 0.39 5.77 -6.74
N ILE A 190 -0.88 6.04 -6.43
CA ILE A 190 -2.02 5.18 -6.82
C ILE A 190 -2.14 5.20 -8.35
N LEU A 191 -1.78 4.08 -8.98
CA LEU A 191 -1.77 3.89 -10.42
C LEU A 191 -2.91 2.94 -10.86
N PRO A 192 -3.43 3.09 -12.09
CA PRO A 192 -4.45 2.17 -12.59
C PRO A 192 -3.87 0.74 -12.73
N PRO A 193 -4.66 -0.33 -12.58
CA PRO A 193 -4.18 -1.71 -12.66
C PRO A 193 -3.47 -2.05 -13.99
N GLU A 194 -3.79 -1.37 -15.07
CA GLU A 194 -3.16 -1.59 -16.37
C GLU A 194 -1.71 -1.07 -16.42
N ASP A 195 -1.33 -0.14 -15.55
CA ASP A 195 0.04 0.38 -15.47
C ASP A 195 0.96 -0.72 -14.90
N PRO A 196 2.05 -1.12 -15.60
CA PRO A 196 2.99 -2.12 -15.11
C PRO A 196 3.67 -1.77 -13.77
N ARG A 197 3.68 -0.49 -13.39
CA ARG A 197 4.24 0.01 -12.12
C ARG A 197 3.22 -0.02 -10.97
N SER A 198 1.95 -0.34 -11.26
CA SER A 198 0.91 -0.46 -10.24
C SER A 198 1.13 -1.73 -9.42
N SER A 199 1.02 -1.63 -8.10
CA SER A 199 0.98 -2.79 -7.19
C SER A 199 -0.17 -3.74 -7.51
N LEU A 200 -1.21 -3.25 -8.20
CA LEU A 200 -2.41 -4.00 -8.56
C LEU A 200 -2.41 -4.46 -10.01
N ASN A 201 -1.31 -4.27 -10.74
CA ASN A 201 -1.16 -4.90 -12.05
C ASN A 201 -1.24 -6.43 -11.90
N PRO A 202 -1.91 -7.17 -12.80
CA PRO A 202 -2.04 -8.62 -12.69
C PRO A 202 -0.73 -9.37 -12.44
N LYS A 203 0.40 -8.86 -12.96
CA LYS A 203 1.74 -9.43 -12.73
C LYS A 203 2.30 -9.14 -11.33
N ASN A 204 1.84 -8.08 -10.69
CA ASN A 204 2.34 -7.57 -9.41
C ASN A 204 1.46 -7.96 -8.21
N VAL A 205 0.19 -8.34 -8.42
CA VAL A 205 -0.75 -8.70 -7.34
C VAL A 205 -0.17 -9.75 -6.39
N VAL A 206 0.49 -10.78 -6.93
CA VAL A 206 1.15 -11.82 -6.11
C VAL A 206 2.18 -11.18 -5.17
N GLY A 207 3.05 -10.34 -5.71
CA GLY A 207 4.05 -9.61 -4.93
C GLY A 207 3.44 -8.66 -3.90
N THR A 208 2.27 -8.07 -4.19
CA THR A 208 1.55 -7.20 -3.25
C THR A 208 1.03 -7.98 -2.04
N CYS A 209 0.42 -9.14 -2.26
CA CYS A 209 -0.03 -10.02 -1.17
C CYS A 209 1.15 -10.62 -0.40
N ASP A 210 2.21 -11.01 -1.10
CA ASP A 210 3.40 -11.64 -0.53
C ASP A 210 4.08 -10.78 0.54
N LYS A 211 4.05 -9.44 0.40
CA LYS A 211 4.67 -8.50 1.37
C LYS A 211 4.31 -8.83 2.82
N CYS A 212 3.09 -9.29 3.05
CA CYS A 212 2.61 -9.68 4.37
C CYS A 212 2.40 -11.19 4.47
N HIS A 213 1.86 -11.84 3.43
CA HIS A 213 1.51 -13.25 3.51
C HIS A 213 2.70 -14.21 3.48
N SER A 214 3.89 -13.74 3.06
CA SER A 214 5.14 -14.51 3.17
C SER A 214 5.92 -14.21 4.46
N ASP A 215 5.48 -13.25 5.28
CA ASP A 215 6.11 -12.97 6.58
C ASP A 215 5.73 -14.05 7.58
N VAL A 216 6.67 -14.96 7.82
CA VAL A 216 6.54 -16.10 8.74
C VAL A 216 6.15 -15.65 10.15
N LYS A 217 6.74 -14.56 10.67
CA LYS A 217 6.50 -14.10 12.04
C LYS A 217 5.10 -13.52 12.17
N LEU A 218 4.70 -12.68 11.20
CA LEU A 218 3.36 -12.09 11.16
C LEU A 218 2.30 -13.18 11.00
N MET A 219 2.41 -14.02 9.97
CA MET A 219 1.41 -15.05 9.65
C MET A 219 1.23 -16.08 10.77
N LYS A 220 2.32 -16.51 11.43
CA LYS A 220 2.22 -17.37 12.62
C LYS A 220 1.48 -16.69 13.77
N ARG A 221 1.75 -15.41 14.02
CA ARG A 221 1.08 -14.64 15.08
C ARG A 221 -0.42 -14.50 14.82
N VAL A 222 -0.83 -14.23 13.58
CA VAL A 222 -2.23 -14.03 13.22
C VAL A 222 -2.98 -15.32 12.84
N GLY A 223 -2.30 -16.47 12.85
CA GLY A 223 -2.90 -17.78 12.59
C GLY A 223 -3.26 -18.03 11.13
N VAL A 224 -2.48 -17.50 10.19
CA VAL A 224 -2.66 -17.71 8.74
C VAL A 224 -1.54 -18.64 8.21
N PRO A 225 -1.83 -19.61 7.32
CA PRO A 225 -0.81 -20.51 6.80
C PRO A 225 0.31 -19.79 6.05
N VAL A 226 1.56 -20.09 6.41
CA VAL A 226 2.77 -19.42 5.92
C VAL A 226 3.19 -19.92 4.52
N GLN A 227 2.96 -21.21 4.22
CA GLN A 227 3.44 -21.82 2.96
C GLN A 227 2.59 -21.47 1.74
N ASN A 228 1.39 -20.90 1.93
CA ASN A 228 0.44 -20.70 0.85
C ASN A 228 0.97 -19.86 -0.31
N PRO A 229 1.65 -18.71 -0.09
CA PRO A 229 2.13 -17.91 -1.21
C PRO A 229 3.21 -18.63 -2.04
N GLU A 230 4.08 -19.41 -1.40
CA GLU A 230 5.09 -20.19 -2.11
C GLU A 230 4.46 -21.33 -2.91
N ALA A 231 3.55 -22.09 -2.29
CA ALA A 231 2.82 -23.14 -2.98
C ALA A 231 1.98 -22.60 -4.15
N TYR A 232 1.45 -21.38 -4.05
CA TYR A 232 0.78 -20.72 -5.17
C TYR A 232 1.76 -20.41 -6.31
N LYS A 233 2.96 -19.90 -6.02
CA LYS A 233 3.98 -19.59 -7.05
C LYS A 233 4.44 -20.82 -7.82
N GLU A 234 4.52 -21.97 -7.14
CA GLU A 234 4.84 -23.26 -7.75
C GLU A 234 3.66 -23.91 -8.50
N SER A 235 2.44 -23.39 -8.34
CA SER A 235 1.28 -23.88 -9.07
C SER A 235 1.31 -23.47 -10.55
N PHE A 236 0.51 -24.16 -11.38
CA PHE A 236 0.33 -23.79 -12.79
C PHE A 236 -0.09 -22.32 -12.98
N HIS A 237 -0.95 -21.78 -12.11
CA HIS A 237 -1.36 -20.38 -12.20
C HIS A 237 -0.21 -19.43 -11.90
N GLY A 238 0.56 -19.70 -10.84
CA GLY A 238 1.73 -18.90 -10.47
C GLY A 238 2.82 -18.94 -11.54
N ILE A 239 3.11 -20.12 -12.08
CA ILE A 239 4.06 -20.32 -13.19
C ILE A 239 3.57 -19.59 -14.44
N ALA A 240 2.30 -19.73 -14.83
CA ALA A 240 1.76 -19.04 -16.00
C ALA A 240 1.82 -17.51 -15.87
N LEU A 241 1.49 -16.95 -14.70
CA LEU A 241 1.67 -15.51 -14.44
C LEU A 241 3.14 -15.08 -14.53
N LYS A 242 4.07 -15.88 -13.99
CA LYS A 242 5.52 -15.63 -14.08
C LYS A 242 6.00 -15.56 -15.52
N PHE A 243 5.45 -16.40 -16.41
CA PHE A 243 5.72 -16.37 -17.86
C PHE A 243 4.89 -15.32 -18.61
N GLY A 244 4.17 -14.44 -17.91
CA GLY A 244 3.49 -13.29 -18.50
C GLY A 244 2.06 -13.54 -18.97
N VAL A 245 1.48 -14.71 -18.68
CA VAL A 245 0.07 -15.03 -19.00
C VAL A 245 -0.84 -14.33 -18.00
N VAL A 246 -1.10 -13.04 -18.20
CA VAL A 246 -1.87 -12.19 -17.25
C VAL A 246 -3.33 -12.61 -17.02
N ARG A 247 -3.85 -13.49 -17.87
CA ARG A 247 -5.19 -14.09 -17.73
C ARG A 247 -5.22 -15.23 -16.69
N ALA A 248 -4.06 -15.78 -16.32
CA ALA A 248 -3.99 -16.78 -15.28
C ALA A 248 -4.46 -16.21 -13.93
N ALA A 249 -5.11 -17.05 -13.12
CA ALA A 249 -5.69 -16.61 -11.87
C ALA A 249 -4.60 -16.18 -10.87
N ASN A 250 -4.74 -15.00 -10.28
CA ASN A 250 -3.92 -14.51 -9.18
C ASN A 250 -4.60 -14.73 -7.81
N CYS A 251 -3.98 -14.29 -6.72
CA CYS A 251 -4.51 -14.42 -5.37
C CYS A 251 -5.96 -13.90 -5.26
N ALA A 252 -6.21 -12.70 -5.77
CA ALA A 252 -7.52 -12.04 -5.74
C ALA A 252 -8.58 -12.73 -6.61
N SER A 253 -8.17 -13.49 -7.63
CA SER A 253 -9.09 -14.24 -8.49
C SER A 253 -9.88 -15.31 -7.73
N CYS A 254 -9.29 -15.83 -6.66
CA CYS A 254 -9.92 -16.81 -5.77
C CYS A 254 -10.39 -16.19 -4.45
N HIS A 255 -9.59 -15.30 -3.85
CA HIS A 255 -9.83 -14.78 -2.50
C HIS A 255 -10.70 -13.50 -2.42
N GLU A 256 -11.13 -12.94 -3.55
CA GLU A 256 -11.56 -11.54 -3.67
C GLU A 256 -10.45 -10.55 -3.25
N TYR A 257 -10.71 -9.24 -3.38
CA TYR A 257 -9.71 -8.19 -3.11
C TYR A 257 -10.15 -7.17 -2.04
N HIS A 258 -11.42 -6.75 -2.03
CA HIS A 258 -11.94 -5.85 -0.97
C HIS A 258 -12.64 -6.62 0.14
N SER A 259 -13.41 -7.66 -0.18
CA SER A 259 -14.13 -8.50 0.81
C SER A 259 -13.44 -9.87 1.00
N VAL A 260 -12.17 -9.87 1.37
CA VAL A 260 -11.42 -11.11 1.62
C VAL A 260 -11.97 -11.83 2.85
N LEU A 261 -12.42 -13.06 2.68
CA LEU A 261 -13.03 -13.89 3.74
C LEU A 261 -12.22 -15.16 3.99
N PRO A 262 -12.18 -15.67 5.24
CA PRO A 262 -11.49 -16.91 5.55
C PRO A 262 -12.17 -18.11 4.87
N SER A 263 -11.41 -19.17 4.58
CA SER A 263 -11.91 -20.38 3.88
C SER A 263 -13.09 -21.08 4.55
N ARG A 264 -13.23 -20.90 5.86
CA ARG A 264 -14.33 -21.43 6.68
C ARG A 264 -15.63 -20.60 6.62
N ASP A 265 -15.59 -19.38 6.10
CA ASP A 265 -16.80 -18.56 5.94
C ASP A 265 -17.59 -19.07 4.72
N PRO A 266 -18.87 -19.46 4.85
CA PRO A 266 -19.68 -19.95 3.73
C PRO A 266 -19.86 -18.95 2.58
N ARG A 267 -19.65 -17.65 2.83
CA ARG A 267 -19.69 -16.59 1.81
C ARG A 267 -18.37 -16.47 1.05
N SER A 268 -17.28 -17.06 1.56
CA SER A 268 -15.97 -17.00 0.92
C SER A 268 -15.97 -17.74 -0.42
N PRO A 269 -15.42 -17.17 -1.50
CA PRO A 269 -15.34 -17.88 -2.78
C PRO A 269 -14.42 -19.11 -2.72
N ILE A 270 -13.51 -19.17 -1.74
CA ILE A 270 -12.66 -20.34 -1.49
C ILE A 270 -13.24 -21.34 -0.48
N HIS A 271 -14.47 -21.12 0.00
CA HIS A 271 -15.17 -22.11 0.80
C HIS A 271 -15.41 -23.38 -0.04
N PRO A 272 -15.27 -24.60 0.51
CA PRO A 272 -15.40 -25.84 -0.26
C PRO A 272 -16.66 -25.93 -1.12
N ALA A 273 -17.80 -25.45 -0.61
CA ALA A 273 -19.08 -25.41 -1.34
C ALA A 273 -19.09 -24.43 -2.53
N ASN A 274 -18.21 -23.42 -2.54
CA ASN A 274 -18.15 -22.37 -3.57
C ASN A 274 -17.06 -22.62 -4.60
N LEU A 275 -16.10 -23.53 -4.35
CA LEU A 275 -14.94 -23.74 -5.21
C LEU A 275 -15.31 -24.10 -6.64
N ALA A 276 -16.34 -24.94 -6.85
CA ALA A 276 -16.80 -25.27 -8.20
C ALA A 276 -17.21 -24.02 -9.00
N LYS A 277 -17.94 -23.09 -8.36
CA LYS A 277 -18.34 -21.81 -8.97
C LYS A 277 -17.13 -20.89 -9.20
N THR A 278 -16.21 -20.83 -8.24
CA THR A 278 -15.01 -19.98 -8.33
C THR A 278 -14.08 -20.43 -9.45
N CYS A 279 -13.77 -21.73 -9.52
CA CYS A 279 -13.00 -22.31 -10.62
C CYS A 279 -13.76 -22.21 -11.95
N GLY A 280 -15.09 -22.35 -11.90
CA GLY A 280 -16.01 -22.26 -13.03
C GLY A 280 -15.94 -20.95 -13.82
N LYS A 281 -15.46 -19.85 -13.19
CA LYS A 281 -15.20 -18.57 -13.87
C LYS A 281 -14.26 -18.72 -15.07
N CYS A 282 -13.32 -19.66 -15.01
CA CYS A 282 -12.35 -19.92 -16.08
C CYS A 282 -12.33 -21.37 -16.58
N HIS A 283 -12.83 -22.33 -15.79
CA HIS A 283 -12.88 -23.75 -16.11
C HIS A 283 -14.33 -24.22 -16.21
N PRO A 284 -14.95 -24.22 -17.42
CA PRO A 284 -16.38 -24.49 -17.58
C PRO A 284 -16.85 -25.86 -17.09
N ARG A 285 -15.93 -26.82 -16.93
CA ARG A 285 -16.20 -28.18 -16.45
C ARG A 285 -15.85 -28.39 -14.97
N ALA A 286 -15.50 -27.32 -14.25
CA ALA A 286 -15.25 -27.40 -12.81
C ALA A 286 -16.55 -27.80 -12.09
N ASN A 287 -16.48 -28.86 -11.30
CA ASN A 287 -17.58 -29.39 -10.51
C ASN A 287 -17.09 -29.63 -9.07
N GLU A 288 -17.96 -30.13 -8.20
CA GLU A 288 -17.70 -30.34 -6.77
C GLU A 288 -16.44 -31.17 -6.47
N ASN A 289 -15.97 -32.01 -7.40
CA ASN A 289 -14.73 -32.75 -7.19
C ASN A 289 -13.50 -31.86 -7.04
N VAL A 290 -13.53 -30.61 -7.52
CA VAL A 290 -12.44 -29.65 -7.26
C VAL A 290 -12.25 -29.40 -5.75
N ALA A 291 -13.32 -29.46 -4.95
CA ALA A 291 -13.24 -29.27 -3.50
C ALA A 291 -12.56 -30.44 -2.77
N LYS A 292 -12.41 -31.60 -3.41
CA LYS A 292 -11.65 -32.74 -2.88
C LYS A 292 -10.14 -32.54 -3.02
N GLY A 293 -9.72 -31.62 -3.89
CA GLY A 293 -8.32 -31.27 -4.08
C GLY A 293 -7.80 -30.45 -2.89
N LYS A 294 -6.51 -30.64 -2.58
CA LYS A 294 -5.77 -29.71 -1.72
C LYS A 294 -5.12 -28.65 -2.60
N PHE A 295 -5.32 -27.39 -2.26
CA PHE A 295 -4.69 -26.25 -2.91
C PHE A 295 -3.64 -25.66 -1.97
N HIS A 296 -2.69 -24.91 -2.51
CA HIS A 296 -1.57 -24.37 -1.74
C HIS A 296 -0.73 -25.44 -1.02
N VAL A 297 -0.44 -26.55 -1.72
CA VAL A 297 0.47 -27.59 -1.23
C VAL A 297 1.79 -27.57 -2.01
N LEU A 298 2.90 -27.74 -1.30
CA LEU A 298 4.21 -27.89 -1.93
C LEU A 298 4.41 -29.34 -2.37
N PRO A 299 4.80 -29.62 -3.62
CA PRO A 299 5.01 -31.00 -4.11
C PRO A 299 6.07 -31.79 -3.32
N GLY A 300 7.03 -31.10 -2.70
CA GLY A 300 8.07 -31.72 -1.88
C GLY A 300 7.60 -32.18 -0.49
N GLU A 301 6.38 -31.83 -0.08
CA GLU A 301 5.86 -32.15 1.25
C GLU A 301 4.87 -33.33 1.22
N ARG A 302 4.96 -34.23 2.21
CA ARG A 302 4.09 -35.42 2.30
C ARG A 302 2.61 -35.09 2.42
N GLU A 303 2.27 -33.90 2.91
CA GLU A 303 0.88 -33.43 3.01
C GLU A 303 0.18 -33.28 1.65
N SER A 304 0.95 -33.13 0.57
CA SER A 304 0.47 -33.08 -0.82
C SER A 304 -0.02 -34.43 -1.35
N GLY A 305 0.15 -35.52 -0.58
CA GLY A 305 -0.43 -36.83 -0.87
C GLY A 305 0.15 -37.48 -2.13
N ILE A 306 -0.68 -37.83 -3.10
CA ILE A 306 -0.23 -38.48 -4.34
C ILE A 306 0.77 -37.61 -5.13
N VAL A 307 0.63 -36.29 -5.03
CA VAL A 307 1.53 -35.32 -5.70
C VAL A 307 2.97 -35.50 -5.21
N TYR A 308 3.18 -35.76 -3.92
CA TYR A 308 4.50 -36.03 -3.35
C TYR A 308 5.20 -37.21 -4.00
N TYR A 309 4.48 -38.33 -4.17
CA TYR A 309 5.04 -39.55 -4.73
C TYR A 309 5.35 -39.38 -6.23
N VAL A 310 4.44 -38.76 -6.97
CA VAL A 310 4.65 -38.47 -8.40
C VAL A 310 5.82 -37.53 -8.60
N TYR A 311 5.87 -36.42 -7.83
CA TYR A 311 6.98 -35.47 -7.87
C TYR A 311 8.32 -36.13 -7.51
N THR A 312 8.35 -36.92 -6.44
CA THR A 312 9.55 -37.62 -5.98
C THR A 312 10.04 -38.62 -7.04
N PHE A 313 9.12 -39.39 -7.62
CA PHE A 313 9.45 -40.31 -8.71
C PHE A 313 10.08 -39.59 -9.90
N PHE A 314 9.42 -38.55 -10.43
CA PHE A 314 9.95 -37.82 -11.58
C PHE A 314 11.26 -37.09 -11.26
N LYS A 315 11.40 -36.53 -10.05
CA LYS A 315 12.65 -35.90 -9.61
C LYS A 315 13.82 -36.88 -9.68
N TRP A 316 13.67 -38.08 -9.11
CA TRP A 316 14.72 -39.11 -9.15
C TRP A 316 14.92 -39.68 -10.54
N PHE A 317 13.85 -39.93 -11.28
CA PHE A 317 13.93 -40.40 -12.66
C PHE A 317 14.72 -39.43 -13.55
N THR A 318 14.39 -38.14 -13.53
CA THR A 318 15.11 -37.10 -14.27
C THR A 318 16.56 -37.02 -13.84
N LEU A 319 16.85 -37.08 -12.53
CA LEU A 319 18.22 -37.06 -12.03
C LEU A 319 19.04 -38.25 -12.53
N ILE A 320 18.49 -39.46 -12.47
CA ILE A 320 19.14 -40.69 -12.93
C ILE A 320 19.41 -40.63 -14.44
N VAL A 321 18.42 -40.20 -15.23
CA VAL A 321 18.56 -40.07 -16.69
C VAL A 321 19.62 -39.02 -17.04
N LEU A 322 19.64 -37.86 -16.37
CA LEU A 322 20.64 -36.82 -16.60
C LEU A 322 22.05 -37.28 -16.23
N ILE A 323 22.21 -37.97 -15.08
CA ILE A 323 23.49 -38.56 -14.69
C ILE A 323 23.94 -39.59 -15.72
N GLY A 324 23.05 -40.50 -16.14
CA GLY A 324 23.36 -41.51 -17.15
C GLY A 324 23.80 -40.90 -18.48
N LEU A 325 23.08 -39.87 -18.95
CA LEU A 325 23.45 -39.12 -20.16
C LEU A 325 24.82 -38.44 -20.02
N PHE A 326 25.06 -37.78 -18.88
CA PHE A 326 26.34 -37.11 -18.63
C PHE A 326 27.50 -38.09 -18.56
N THR A 327 27.32 -39.22 -17.87
CA THR A 327 28.30 -40.31 -17.84
C THR A 327 28.58 -40.86 -19.23
N HIS A 328 27.54 -41.06 -20.05
CA HIS A 328 27.70 -41.51 -21.43
C HIS A 328 28.54 -40.53 -22.26
N ILE A 329 28.23 -39.23 -22.21
CA ILE A 329 28.99 -38.18 -22.92
C ILE A 329 30.45 -38.16 -22.48
N VAL A 330 30.72 -38.25 -21.17
CA VAL A 330 32.09 -38.25 -20.63
C VAL A 330 32.86 -39.49 -21.09
N LEU A 331 32.24 -40.67 -21.04
CA LEU A 331 32.87 -41.92 -21.50
C LEU A 331 33.17 -41.89 -22.99
N ASP A 332 32.24 -41.38 -23.81
CA ASP A 332 32.46 -41.24 -25.25
C ASP A 332 33.60 -40.25 -25.56
N LEU A 333 33.64 -39.11 -24.87
CA LEU A 333 34.72 -38.12 -25.00
C LEU A 333 36.09 -38.72 -24.62
N ILE A 334 36.18 -39.42 -23.50
CA ILE A 334 37.40 -40.14 -23.08
C ILE A 334 37.79 -41.17 -24.15
N GLY A 335 36.82 -41.92 -24.65
CA GLY A 335 37.02 -42.90 -25.73
C GLY A 335 37.57 -42.25 -27.00
N HIS A 336 37.02 -41.10 -27.41
CA HIS A 336 37.46 -40.35 -28.57
C HIS A 336 38.91 -39.83 -28.40
N ILE A 337 39.24 -39.24 -27.25
CA ILE A 337 40.60 -38.76 -26.94
C ILE A 337 41.61 -39.93 -26.97
N ARG A 338 41.26 -41.08 -26.39
CA ARG A 338 42.13 -42.28 -26.41
C ARG A 338 42.35 -42.81 -27.82
N ARG A 339 41.33 -42.81 -28.68
CA ARG A 339 41.46 -43.21 -30.09
C ARG A 339 42.34 -42.26 -30.88
N LYS A 340 42.24 -40.95 -30.63
CA LYS A 340 43.10 -39.93 -31.28
C LYS A 340 44.57 -40.09 -30.87
N ARG A 341 44.86 -40.25 -29.57
CA ARG A 341 46.21 -40.49 -29.05
C ARG A 341 46.87 -41.80 -29.50
N LYS A 342 46.10 -42.77 -30.01
CA LYS A 342 46.64 -44.01 -30.60
C LYS A 342 47.00 -43.88 -32.08
N LYS A 343 46.55 -42.81 -32.74
CA LYS A 343 46.81 -42.55 -34.17
C LYS A 343 47.96 -41.56 -34.40
N GLU A 344 48.31 -40.79 -33.36
CA GLU A 344 49.57 -40.04 -33.22
C GLU A 344 50.61 -40.99 -32.62
#